data_AF-A0A2Z5ZTZ3-F1
#
_entry.id   AF-A0A2Z5ZTZ3-F1
#
_cell.length_a   1.000
_cell.length_b   1.000
_cell.length_c   1.000
_cell.angle_alpha   90.00
_cell.angle_beta   90.00
_cell.angle_gamma   90.00
#
_symmetry.space_group_name_H-M   'P 1'
#
loop_
_entity.id
_entity.type
_entity.pdbx_description
1 polymer ?
#
loop_
_entity_poly.entity_id
_entity_poly.type
_entity_poly.pdbx_seq_one_letter_code
_entity_poly.pdbx_strand_id
1 'polypeptide(L)' 'MDWKDRQWWPVVTPIVGITYCSAIFGPTHLPIVVEGTLLSMADYMGHLYVRTGTPEYVRHIEQGSLRTFGGHTTVIA' A
#
# COMPACT_ATOMS: atom_id res chain seq x y z
N MET A 1 12.90 2.27 30.42
CA MET A 1 12.33 2.43 29.07
C MET A 1 13.12 3.55 28.43
N ASP A 2 14.27 3.20 27.87
CA ASP A 2 15.16 4.16 27.22
C ASP A 2 14.72 4.27 25.75
N TRP A 3 14.75 5.46 25.17
CA TRP A 3 14.32 5.67 23.79
C TRP A 3 15.24 4.97 22.76
N LYS A 4 16.40 4.47 23.20
CA LYS A 4 17.32 3.62 22.44
C LYS A 4 16.99 2.12 22.50
N ASP A 5 15.91 1.74 23.18
CA ASP A 5 15.49 0.34 23.25
C ASP A 5 15.19 -0.19 21.83
N ARG A 6 16.10 -1.04 21.32
CA ARG A 6 16.08 -1.61 19.94
C ARG A 6 14.81 -2.41 19.62
N GLN A 7 14.01 -2.74 20.62
CA GLN A 7 12.77 -3.50 20.50
C GLN A 7 11.72 -2.83 19.60
N TRP A 8 11.67 -1.50 19.56
CA TRP A 8 10.67 -0.75 18.79
C TRP A 8 11.11 -0.43 17.36
N TRP A 9 12.40 -0.54 17.05
CA TRP A 9 12.95 -0.23 15.73
C TRP A 9 12.35 -1.08 14.60
N PRO A 10 12.09 -2.39 14.77
CA PRO A 10 11.39 -3.19 13.75
C PRO A 10 9.96 -2.70 13.43
N VAL A 11 9.32 -1.97 14.35
CA VAL A 11 7.99 -1.38 14.15
C VAL A 11 8.10 0.03 13.58
N VAL A 12 9.05 0.83 14.07
CA VAL A 12 9.25 2.22 13.65
C VAL A 12 9.82 2.32 12.24
N THR A 13 10.75 1.46 11.85
CA THR A 13 11.38 1.48 10.52
C THR A 13 10.37 1.36 9.36
N PRO A 14 9.43 0.40 9.33
CA PRO A 14 8.43 0.33 8.27
C PRO A 14 7.42 1.48 8.34
N ILE A 15 7.03 1.96 9.53
CA ILE A 15 6.13 3.12 9.68
C ILE A 15 6.78 4.37 9.07
N VAL A 16 8.03 4.64 9.43
CA VAL A 16 8.77 5.80 8.89
C VAL A 16 9.03 5.62 7.41
N GLY A 17 9.37 4.42 6.93
CA GLY A 17 9.54 4.14 5.50
C GLY A 17 8.27 4.40 4.69
N ILE A 18 7.11 3.96 5.19
CA ILE A 18 5.81 4.16 4.54
C ILE A 18 5.41 5.64 4.58
N THR A 19 5.48 6.31 5.75
CA THR A 19 5.09 7.71 5.89
C THR A 19 6.01 8.66 5.14
N TYR A 20 7.33 8.42 5.17
CA TYR A 20 8.32 9.25 4.48
C TYR A 20 8.26 9.06 2.96
N CYS A 21 8.16 7.83 2.47
CA CYS A 21 7.93 7.58 1.05
C CYS A 21 6.56 8.13 0.59
N SER A 22 5.51 8.01 1.40
CA SER A 22 4.19 8.58 1.06
C SER A 22 4.23 10.10 0.97
N ALA A 23 5.03 10.79 1.79
CA ALA A 23 5.18 12.24 1.75
C ALA A 23 5.99 12.70 0.52
N ILE A 24 7.00 11.93 0.10
CA ILE A 24 7.84 12.25 -1.06
C ILE A 24 7.14 11.90 -2.38
N PHE A 25 6.46 10.76 -2.44
CA PHE A 25 5.73 10.28 -3.61
C PHE A 25 4.23 10.62 -3.52
N GLY A 26 3.92 11.85 -3.06
CA GLY A 26 2.60 12.38 -2.65
C GLY A 26 1.32 11.73 -3.21
N PRO A 27 1.21 11.32 -4.50
CA PRO A 27 0.10 10.50 -4.96
C PRO A 27 0.45 9.01 -4.89
N THR A 28 -0.07 8.34 -3.86
CA THR A 28 -0.02 6.88 -3.71
C THR A 28 -0.68 6.14 -4.88
N HIS A 29 -1.62 6.78 -5.57
CA HIS A 29 -2.30 6.27 -6.77
C HIS A 29 -1.55 6.51 -8.09
N LEU A 30 -0.30 6.98 -8.05
CA LEU A 30 0.51 7.08 -9.28
C LEU A 30 0.71 5.69 -9.91
N PRO A 31 0.55 5.58 -11.24
CA PRO A 31 0.87 4.35 -11.95
C PRO A 31 2.38 4.15 -12.03
N ILE A 32 2.84 2.94 -11.73
CA ILE A 32 4.21 2.47 -11.89
C ILE A 32 4.20 1.13 -12.62
N VAL A 33 5.16 0.93 -13.53
CA VAL A 33 5.36 -0.35 -14.23
C VAL A 33 6.44 -1.13 -13.50
N VAL A 34 6.11 -2.30 -12.95
CA VAL A 34 7.06 -3.19 -12.27
C VAL A 34 6.98 -4.56 -12.92
N GLU A 35 8.12 -5.08 -13.38
CA GLU A 35 8.21 -6.40 -14.05
C GLU A 35 7.22 -6.58 -15.23
N GLY A 36 6.86 -5.48 -15.91
CA GLY A 36 5.90 -5.49 -17.01
C GLY A 36 4.43 -5.38 -16.60
N THR A 37 4.14 -5.30 -15.29
CA THR A 37 2.79 -5.14 -14.75
C THR A 37 2.54 -3.69 -14.33
N LEU A 38 1.32 -3.18 -14.57
CA LEU A 38 0.89 -1.86 -14.10
C LEU A 38 0.37 -1.97 -12.68
N LEU A 39 0.99 -1.22 -11.76
CA LEU A 39 0.65 -1.19 -10.35
C LEU A 39 0.54 0.25 -9.86
N SER A 40 -0.20 0.48 -8.78
CA SER A 40 -0.16 1.74 -8.05
C SER A 40 1.05 1.75 -7.10
N MET A 41 1.65 2.92 -6.87
CA MET A 41 2.73 3.07 -5.88
C MET A 41 2.34 2.49 -4.50
N ALA A 42 1.08 2.62 -4.09
CA ALA A 42 0.55 2.05 -2.85
C ALA A 42 0.70 0.52 -2.79
N ASP A 43 0.34 -0.16 -3.88
CA ASP A 43 0.39 -1.61 -3.96
C ASP A 43 1.83 -2.11 -4.11
N TYR A 44 2.69 -1.35 -4.78
CA TYR A 44 4.13 -1.64 -4.85
C TYR A 44 4.80 -1.58 -3.48
N MET A 45 4.48 -0.57 -2.66
CA MET A 45 4.97 -0.48 -1.29
C MET A 45 4.44 -1.62 -0.42
N GLY A 46 3.20 -2.05 -0.62
CA GLY A 46 2.62 -3.23 0.05
C GLY A 46 3.27 -4.54 -0.37
N HIS A 47 3.82 -4.62 -1.58
CA HIS A 47 4.60 -5.75 -2.08
C HIS A 47 6.02 -5.76 -1.52
N LEU A 48 6.70 -4.60 -1.45
CA LEU A 48 8.05 -4.46 -0.91
C LEU A 48 8.11 -4.67 0.61
N TYR A 49 7.13 -4.14 1.34
CA TYR A 49 7.07 -4.26 2.80
C TYR A 49 6.08 -5.36 3.19
N VAL A 50 6.60 -6.58 3.32
CA VAL A 50 5.82 -7.78 3.66
C VAL A 50 5.18 -7.64 5.05
N ARG A 51 3.84 -7.68 5.09
CA ARG A 51 3.05 -7.77 6.33
C ARG A 51 2.68 -9.23 6.59
N THR A 52 3.33 -9.86 7.57
CA THR A 52 3.25 -11.31 7.86
C THR A 52 1.85 -11.85 8.23
N GLY A 53 0.87 -10.98 8.52
CA GLY A 53 -0.51 -11.37 8.87
C GLY A 53 -1.61 -10.86 7.94
N THR A 54 -1.28 -10.12 6.87
CA THR A 54 -2.28 -9.56 5.94
C THR A 54 -1.82 -9.76 4.50
N PRO A 55 -1.93 -10.99 3.96
CA PRO A 55 -1.56 -11.24 2.58
C PRO A 55 -2.54 -10.53 1.62
N GLU A 56 -2.07 -10.27 0.40
CA GLU A 56 -2.78 -9.45 -0.60
C GLU A 56 -4.18 -9.97 -0.93
N TYR A 57 -4.37 -11.29 -1.04
CA TYR A 57 -5.66 -11.91 -1.32
C TYR A 57 -6.72 -11.74 -0.21
N VAL A 58 -6.35 -11.30 1.00
CA VAL A 58 -7.29 -11.00 2.09
C VAL A 58 -7.78 -9.54 2.02
N ARG A 59 -7.18 -8.70 1.17
CA ARG A 59 -7.57 -7.30 1.03
C ARG A 59 -8.98 -7.20 0.44
N HIS A 60 -9.87 -6.55 1.17
CA HIS A 60 -11.15 -6.11 0.64
C HIS A 60 -10.93 -4.75 -0.01
N ILE A 61 -10.81 -4.77 -1.34
CA ILE A 61 -10.66 -3.60 -2.21
C ILE A 61 -11.60 -3.75 -3.40
N GLU A 62 -11.81 -2.66 -4.14
CA GLU A 62 -12.60 -2.70 -5.37
C GLU A 62 -12.06 -3.76 -6.35
N GLN A 63 -12.85 -4.80 -6.59
CA GLN A 63 -12.62 -5.81 -7.62
C GLN A 63 -13.80 -5.73 -8.59
N GLY A 64 -13.52 -5.38 -9.85
CA GLY A 64 -14.56 -5.15 -10.85
C GLY A 64 -15.53 -6.34 -10.97
N SER A 65 -16.82 -6.04 -11.08
CA SER A 65 -17.88 -7.03 -11.28
C SER A 65 -18.49 -6.88 -12.68
N LEU A 66 -19.12 -7.94 -13.18
CA LEU A 66 -19.81 -7.90 -14.49
C LEU A 66 -20.98 -6.91 -14.54
N ARG A 67 -21.40 -6.37 -13.39
CA ARG A 67 -22.50 -5.41 -13.25
C ARG A 67 -22.01 -3.97 -13.03
N THR A 68 -20.70 -3.75 -12.88
CA THR A 68 -20.15 -2.41 -12.57
C THR A 68 -19.72 -1.69 -13.85
N PHE A 69 -20.17 -0.45 -14.01
CA PHE A 69 -19.61 0.48 -14.99
C PHE A 69 -18.35 1.14 -14.40
N GLY A 70 -17.21 0.96 -15.05
CA GLY A 70 -15.92 1.48 -14.57
C GLY A 70 -15.94 3.00 -14.36
N GLY A 71 -15.24 3.47 -13.32
CA GLY A 71 -15.15 4.90 -12.98
C GLY A 71 -16.32 5.48 -12.20
N HIS A 72 -17.46 4.79 -12.12
CA HIS A 72 -18.62 5.23 -11.33
C HIS A 72 -18.61 4.70 -9.88
N THR A 73 -17.72 3.77 -9.54
CA THR A 73 -17.69 3.13 -8.21
C THR A 73 -17.43 4.13 -7.09
N THR A 74 -16.51 5.09 -7.29
CA THR A 74 -16.20 6.14 -6.31
C THR A 74 -17.39 7.08 -6.01
N VAL A 75 -18.32 7.22 -6.96
CA VAL A 75 -19.49 8.12 -6.81
C VAL A 75 -20.65 7.40 -6.10
N ILE A 76 -20.67 6.07 -6.13
CA ILE A 76 -21.81 5.23 -5.72
C ILE A 76 -21.55 4.50 -4.38
N ALA A 77 -20.28 4.35 -3.99
CA ALA A 77 -19.85 3.66 -2.76
C ALA A 77 -20.38 4.28 -1.46
#